data_AF-A0A524NWB0-F1
#
_entry.id   AF-A0A524NWB0-F1
#
_cell.length_a   1.000
_cell.length_b   1.000
_cell.length_c   1.000
_cell.angle_alpha   90.00
_cell.angle_beta   90.00
_cell.angle_gamma   90.00
#
_symmetry.space_group_name_H-M   'P 1'
#
loop_
_entity.id
_entity.type
_entity.pdbx_description
1 polymer ?
#
loop_
_entity_poly.entity_id
_entity_poly.type
_entity_poly.pdbx_seq_one_letter_code
_entity_poly.pdbx_strand_id
1 'polypeptide(L)'
;MISSLDRKLLRDMSLMKGQVIAIAIVISAGVATFVNSRTILYSLEVTRSSFYDRYRFAEVFATVKRAPDSMTERLQEIPGVAQVETRIVEVVNLDVPGLDEPAVGKLISLPSTRPPLLNQLYLRRGHLLEPRRDDEVLASEAFMEANGLVVGDTIVAIINGRRKELRLVGVAFSPEYVFQIKPGDMLPDPKHFGILWMDHEALSTAYDMDGAFNDIAVSLSRGASEEEVIHRLDTLMEPYGCLGAFARKDQLSHLLLESDIQGLRTVGLIAPTIFLCVAAFLLNVVLTRLTSLQREQIAALKAFGYSNFQIAWHYMKFVLLITMVGGVIGTIGGAWLANDFTKMFLRVYQYPELIFRVRPNVVAKAVLVAGGAAVVGALGAIVLAVRLPPAEAMRPEPPARYRPTILERIGLGRLVPNVARMVLRQLERHPVKTSFSVLAIAMSVAIVVVGNFIRNSVDQVIQTQFYDVQRFDLSLATVEPISTDALHE
;
A
#
# COMPACT_ATOMS: atom_id res chain seq x y z
N MET A 1 -24.70 -9.36 -41.40
CA MET A 1 -25.37 -8.06 -41.63
C MET A 1 -25.53 -7.37 -40.28
N ILE A 2 -25.09 -6.11 -40.13
CA ILE A 2 -25.22 -5.36 -38.87
C ILE A 2 -26.69 -4.92 -38.71
N SER A 3 -27.29 -5.13 -37.53
CA SER A 3 -28.67 -4.69 -37.25
C SER A 3 -28.81 -3.17 -37.39
N SER A 4 -30.00 -2.70 -37.79
CA SER A 4 -30.32 -1.27 -37.91
C SER A 4 -30.05 -0.50 -36.61
N LEU A 5 -30.30 -1.13 -35.46
CA LEU A 5 -30.02 -0.57 -34.13
C LEU A 5 -28.52 -0.46 -33.84
N ASP A 6 -27.70 -1.43 -34.28
CA ASP A 6 -26.25 -1.38 -34.07
C ASP A 6 -25.59 -0.32 -34.97
N ARG A 7 -26.12 -0.12 -36.19
CA ARG A 7 -25.67 0.97 -37.06
C ARG A 7 -26.03 2.35 -36.49
N LYS A 8 -27.20 2.49 -35.84
CA LYS A 8 -27.58 3.71 -35.11
C LYS A 8 -26.65 3.96 -33.93
N LEU A 9 -26.31 2.92 -33.15
CA LEU A 9 -25.41 3.02 -32.00
C LEU A 9 -24.04 3.62 -32.37
N LEU A 10 -23.43 3.12 -33.45
CA LEU A 10 -22.13 3.64 -33.91
C LEU A 10 -22.21 5.11 -34.35
N ARG A 11 -23.32 5.51 -34.99
CA ARG A 11 -23.55 6.91 -35.39
C ARG A 11 -23.71 7.81 -34.17
N ASP A 12 -24.50 7.40 -33.18
CA ASP A 12 -24.72 8.16 -31.95
C ASP A 12 -23.40 8.36 -31.18
N MET A 13 -22.57 7.32 -31.08
CA MET A 13 -21.22 7.43 -30.49
C MET A 13 -20.32 8.41 -31.26
N SER A 14 -20.37 8.39 -32.60
CA SER A 14 -19.58 9.33 -33.42
C SER A 14 -20.05 10.78 -33.31
N LEU A 15 -21.31 11.04 -32.94
CA LEU A 15 -21.81 12.38 -32.68
C LEU A 15 -21.43 12.87 -31.27
N MET A 16 -21.24 11.95 -30.33
CA MET A 16 -20.99 12.23 -28.90
C MET A 16 -19.55 11.89 -28.47
N LYS A 17 -18.58 11.90 -29.40
CA LYS A 17 -17.20 11.43 -29.17
C LYS A 17 -16.57 11.99 -27.90
N GLY A 18 -16.69 13.30 -27.64
CA GLY A 18 -16.11 13.93 -26.46
C GLY A 18 -16.65 13.36 -25.14
N GLN A 19 -17.97 13.15 -25.05
CA GLN A 19 -18.59 12.58 -23.85
C GLN A 19 -18.25 11.10 -23.69
N VAL A 20 -18.28 10.34 -24.79
CA VAL A 20 -17.92 8.93 -24.80
C VAL A 20 -16.48 8.72 -24.34
N ILE A 21 -15.53 9.51 -24.87
CA ILE A 21 -14.12 9.45 -24.49
C ILE A 21 -13.94 9.84 -23.03
N ALA A 22 -14.58 10.93 -22.56
CA ALA A 22 -14.48 11.35 -21.17
C ALA A 22 -14.95 10.25 -20.20
N ILE A 23 -16.09 9.61 -20.47
CA ILE A 23 -16.60 8.51 -19.64
C ILE A 23 -15.66 7.31 -19.70
N ALA A 24 -15.18 6.93 -20.89
CA ALA A 24 -14.23 5.83 -21.05
C ALA A 24 -12.93 6.08 -20.27
N ILE A 25 -12.42 7.31 -20.27
CA ILE A 25 -11.24 7.70 -19.47
C ILE A 25 -11.51 7.55 -17.98
N VAL A 26 -12.63 8.05 -17.48
CA VAL A 26 -12.99 7.92 -16.06
C VAL A 26 -13.13 6.45 -15.64
N ILE A 27 -13.79 5.62 -16.46
CA ILE A 27 -13.86 4.16 -16.24
C ILE A 27 -12.46 3.56 -16.26
N SER A 28 -11.63 3.95 -17.23
CA SER A 28 -10.27 3.44 -17.35
C SER A 28 -9.40 3.78 -16.14
N ALA A 29 -9.53 4.97 -15.55
CA ALA A 29 -8.82 5.37 -14.34
C ALA A 29 -9.27 4.53 -13.13
N GLY A 30 -10.56 4.30 -12.98
CA GLY A 30 -11.10 3.44 -11.91
C GLY A 30 -10.63 1.99 -12.04
N VAL A 31 -10.71 1.42 -13.24
CA VAL A 31 -10.26 0.05 -13.52
C VAL A 31 -8.74 -0.07 -13.39
N ALA A 32 -7.98 0.90 -13.89
CA ALA A 32 -6.52 0.92 -13.79
C ALA A 32 -6.07 0.95 -12.34
N THR A 33 -6.64 1.84 -11.53
CA THR A 33 -6.33 1.92 -10.10
C THR A 33 -6.67 0.61 -9.38
N PHE A 34 -7.83 0.01 -9.68
CA PHE A 34 -8.21 -1.26 -9.08
C PHE A 34 -7.27 -2.41 -9.46
N VAL A 35 -6.99 -2.57 -10.76
CA VAL A 35 -6.08 -3.61 -11.25
C VAL A 35 -4.68 -3.41 -10.69
N ASN A 36 -4.20 -2.15 -10.68
CA ASN A 36 -2.90 -1.77 -10.12
C ASN A 36 -2.78 -2.18 -8.65
N SER A 37 -3.63 -1.62 -7.78
CA SER A 37 -3.55 -1.85 -6.34
C SER A 37 -3.77 -3.31 -5.98
N ARG A 38 -4.73 -4.01 -6.61
CA ARG A 38 -4.98 -5.44 -6.31
C ARG A 38 -3.84 -6.34 -6.80
N THR A 39 -3.17 -5.99 -7.88
CA THR A 39 -2.01 -6.75 -8.39
C THR A 39 -0.80 -6.56 -7.47
N ILE A 40 -0.51 -5.31 -7.09
CA ILE A 40 0.61 -5.01 -6.18
C ILE A 40 0.36 -5.68 -4.83
N LEU A 41 -0.82 -5.48 -4.22
CA LEU A 41 -1.16 -6.09 -2.92
C LEU A 41 -0.96 -7.59 -2.91
N TYR A 42 -1.47 -8.28 -3.93
CA TYR A 42 -1.30 -9.74 -4.02
C TYR A 42 0.17 -10.13 -4.18
N SER A 43 0.90 -9.41 -5.04
CA SER A 43 2.32 -9.71 -5.29
C SER A 43 3.14 -9.50 -4.01
N LEU A 44 2.87 -8.46 -3.24
CA LEU A 44 3.53 -8.18 -1.96
C LEU A 44 3.15 -9.19 -0.89
N GLU A 45 1.86 -9.47 -0.70
CA GLU A 45 1.39 -10.43 0.31
C GLU A 45 2.01 -11.81 0.09
N VAL A 46 2.05 -12.29 -1.17
CA VAL A 46 2.63 -13.60 -1.50
C VAL A 46 4.14 -13.60 -1.42
N THR A 47 4.81 -12.54 -1.90
CA THR A 47 6.27 -12.43 -1.81
C THR A 47 6.71 -12.39 -0.35
N ARG A 48 6.04 -11.58 0.48
CA ARG A 48 6.27 -11.49 1.92
C ARG A 48 6.04 -12.82 2.62
N SER A 49 4.87 -13.44 2.46
CA SER A 49 4.56 -14.68 3.16
C SER A 49 5.51 -15.79 2.74
N SER A 50 5.80 -15.91 1.43
CA SER A 50 6.77 -16.91 0.95
C SER A 50 8.17 -16.65 1.48
N PHE A 51 8.60 -15.40 1.64
CA PHE A 51 9.92 -15.07 2.18
C PHE A 51 9.97 -15.38 3.68
N TYR A 52 8.96 -14.97 4.44
CA TYR A 52 8.88 -15.24 5.89
C TYR A 52 8.81 -16.74 6.20
N ASP A 53 8.02 -17.49 5.44
CA ASP A 53 7.87 -18.93 5.65
C ASP A 53 9.15 -19.69 5.27
N ARG A 54 9.74 -19.37 4.10
CA ARG A 54 10.93 -20.07 3.59
C ARG A 54 12.17 -19.81 4.43
N TYR A 55 12.34 -18.58 4.92
CA TYR A 55 13.49 -18.15 5.71
C TYR A 55 13.20 -18.08 7.22
N ARG A 56 12.06 -18.64 7.65
CA ARG A 56 11.70 -18.84 9.06
C ARG A 56 11.81 -17.56 9.88
N PHE A 57 11.11 -16.51 9.45
CA PHE A 57 11.05 -15.27 10.22
C PHE A 57 10.54 -15.56 11.63
N ALA A 58 11.19 -15.04 12.66
CA ALA A 58 10.76 -15.22 14.04
C ALA A 58 9.47 -14.46 14.34
N GLU A 59 8.78 -14.86 15.41
CA GLU A 59 7.47 -14.32 15.82
C GLU A 59 7.57 -13.43 17.07
N VAL A 60 8.55 -13.69 17.94
CA VAL A 60 8.83 -12.88 19.13
C VAL A 60 10.32 -12.54 19.17
N PHE A 61 10.63 -11.32 19.60
CA PHE A 61 11.98 -10.79 19.69
C PHE A 61 12.20 -10.19 21.08
N ALA A 62 13.42 -10.28 21.58
CA ALA A 62 13.82 -9.62 22.80
C ALA A 62 15.30 -9.23 22.74
N THR A 63 15.63 -8.12 23.40
CA THR A 63 17.01 -7.64 23.53
C THR A 63 17.35 -7.56 25.01
N VAL A 64 18.52 -8.08 25.38
CA VAL A 64 19.06 -8.11 26.75
C VAL A 64 20.45 -7.48 26.73
N LYS A 65 20.99 -7.11 27.90
CA LYS A 65 22.37 -6.58 27.95
C LYS A 65 23.40 -7.68 27.70
N ARG A 66 23.32 -8.75 28.49
CA ARG A 66 24.19 -9.93 28.38
C ARG A 66 23.55 -11.08 29.14
N ALA A 67 23.19 -12.16 28.45
CA ALA A 67 22.67 -13.39 29.04
C ALA A 67 23.56 -14.57 28.66
N PRO A 68 23.81 -15.54 29.56
CA PRO A 68 24.65 -16.69 29.27
C PRO A 68 23.94 -17.66 28.32
N ASP A 69 24.69 -18.34 27.45
CA ASP A 69 24.14 -19.27 26.46
C ASP A 69 23.34 -20.42 27.07
N SER A 70 23.62 -20.79 28.32
CA SER A 70 22.83 -21.76 29.10
C SER A 70 21.34 -21.37 29.23
N MET A 71 21.01 -20.09 29.05
CA MET A 71 19.62 -19.63 29.02
C MET A 71 18.86 -20.09 27.79
N THR A 72 19.54 -20.44 26.70
CA THR A 72 18.89 -20.90 25.46
C THR A 72 18.01 -22.13 25.69
N GLU A 73 18.50 -23.10 26.48
CA GLU A 73 17.72 -24.31 26.82
C GLU A 73 16.48 -23.96 27.65
N ARG A 74 16.63 -23.08 28.64
CA ARG A 74 15.52 -22.61 29.49
C ARG A 74 14.47 -21.82 28.70
N LEU A 75 14.89 -21.07 27.69
CA LEU A 75 13.98 -20.36 26.77
C LEU A 75 13.21 -21.35 25.89
N GLN A 76 13.84 -22.44 25.46
CA GLN A 76 13.16 -23.51 24.70
C GLN A 76 12.13 -24.28 25.53
N GLU A 77 12.31 -24.34 26.85
CA GLU A 77 11.36 -24.97 27.78
C GLU A 77 10.08 -24.14 28.02
N ILE A 78 10.04 -22.87 27.59
CA ILE A 78 8.84 -22.04 27.73
C ILE A 78 7.67 -22.68 26.96
N PRO A 79 6.52 -22.97 27.62
CA PRO A 79 5.37 -23.54 26.94
C PRO A 79 4.91 -22.65 25.78
N GLY A 80 4.86 -23.22 24.57
CA GLY A 80 4.46 -22.50 23.37
C GLY A 80 5.64 -22.00 22.52
N VAL A 81 6.88 -22.10 22.98
CA VAL A 81 8.08 -21.88 22.15
C VAL A 81 8.34 -23.10 21.27
N ALA A 82 8.66 -22.87 19.98
CA ALA A 82 9.01 -23.92 19.03
C ALA A 82 10.53 -23.96 18.75
N GLN A 83 11.14 -22.81 18.51
CA GLN A 83 12.59 -22.65 18.32
C GLN A 83 13.04 -21.32 18.91
N VAL A 84 14.28 -21.30 19.40
CA VAL A 84 14.96 -20.11 19.90
C VAL A 84 16.28 -19.99 19.15
N GLU A 85 16.58 -18.79 18.67
CA GLU A 85 17.88 -18.41 18.13
C GLU A 85 18.41 -17.24 18.97
N THR A 86 19.58 -17.44 19.58
CA THR A 86 20.30 -16.41 20.32
C THR A 86 21.45 -15.89 19.46
N ARG A 87 21.75 -14.60 19.60
CA ARG A 87 22.75 -13.93 18.77
C ARG A 87 23.31 -12.69 19.45
N ILE A 88 24.37 -12.18 18.86
CA ILE A 88 25.00 -10.91 19.20
C ILE A 88 24.64 -9.92 18.11
N VAL A 89 24.08 -8.79 18.51
CA VAL A 89 23.67 -7.70 17.64
C VAL A 89 24.27 -6.41 18.17
N GLU A 90 25.08 -5.75 17.35
CA GLU A 90 25.81 -4.55 17.75
C GLU A 90 25.72 -3.47 16.69
N VAL A 91 25.69 -2.22 17.14
CA VAL A 91 25.72 -1.05 16.26
C VAL A 91 27.16 -0.54 16.21
N VAL A 92 27.67 -0.33 15.00
CA VAL A 92 29.05 0.10 14.73
C VAL A 92 29.09 1.29 13.81
N ASN A 93 30.17 2.06 13.89
CA ASN A 93 30.49 3.05 12.87
C ASN A 93 31.32 2.39 11.76
N LEU A 94 30.98 2.72 10.53
CA LEU A 94 31.60 2.23 9.32
C LEU A 94 32.29 3.40 8.60
N ASP A 95 33.58 3.23 8.36
CA ASP A 95 34.38 4.07 7.48
C ASP A 95 34.37 3.40 6.10
N VAL A 96 33.53 3.97 5.22
CA VAL A 96 33.26 3.46 3.88
C VAL A 96 33.98 4.35 2.87
N PRO A 97 34.76 3.77 1.92
CA PRO A 97 35.46 4.55 0.93
C PRO A 97 34.53 5.49 0.13
N GLY A 98 34.86 6.78 0.09
CA GLY A 98 34.13 7.79 -0.70
C GLY A 98 32.95 8.46 0.01
N LEU A 99 32.71 8.15 1.29
CA LEU A 99 31.78 8.86 2.15
C LEU A 99 32.52 9.88 3.03
N ASP A 100 32.04 11.13 3.04
CA ASP A 100 32.60 12.20 3.89
C ASP A 100 32.21 12.02 5.37
N GLU A 101 31.02 11.45 5.62
CA GLU A 101 30.49 11.15 6.95
C GLU A 101 30.48 9.63 7.19
N PRO A 102 30.82 9.15 8.40
CA PRO A 102 30.79 7.72 8.70
C PRO A 102 29.38 7.17 8.60
N ALA A 103 29.25 6.00 7.97
CA ALA A 103 27.99 5.25 7.96
C ALA A 103 27.82 4.50 9.29
N VAL A 104 26.59 4.10 9.59
CA VAL A 104 26.25 3.26 10.75
C VAL A 104 25.92 1.85 10.26
N GLY A 105 26.60 0.86 10.82
CA GLY A 105 26.36 -0.56 10.57
C GLY A 105 25.61 -1.20 11.72
N LYS A 106 24.72 -2.14 11.42
CA LYS A 106 24.23 -3.11 12.40
C LYS A 106 24.85 -4.47 12.10
N LEU A 107 25.79 -4.89 12.97
CA LEU A 107 26.42 -6.21 12.90
C LEU A 107 25.54 -7.24 13.61
N ILE A 108 25.34 -8.38 12.96
CA ILE A 108 24.52 -9.48 13.47
C ILE A 108 25.31 -10.77 13.36
N SER A 109 25.47 -11.48 14.47
CA SER A 109 26.19 -12.75 14.47
C SER A 109 25.42 -13.86 13.76
N LEU A 110 26.12 -14.67 12.97
CA LEU A 110 25.64 -15.94 12.43
C LEU A 110 26.35 -17.11 13.12
N PRO A 111 25.66 -18.23 13.39
CA PRO A 111 26.30 -19.39 14.00
C PRO A 111 27.41 -19.95 13.10
N SER A 112 28.58 -20.24 13.67
CA SER A 112 29.78 -20.64 12.93
C SER A 112 29.71 -22.04 12.33
N THR A 113 28.97 -22.96 12.95
CA THR A 113 28.99 -24.40 12.63
C THR A 113 27.68 -24.92 12.06
N ARG A 114 26.63 -24.11 12.05
CA ARG A 114 25.30 -24.47 11.56
C ARG A 114 24.61 -23.28 10.90
N PRO A 115 23.66 -23.50 9.99
CA PRO A 115 22.73 -22.45 9.61
C PRO A 115 21.93 -21.94 10.82
N PRO A 116 21.52 -20.67 10.83
CA PRO A 116 20.61 -20.17 11.85
C PRO A 116 19.25 -20.91 11.77
N LEU A 117 18.63 -21.19 12.91
CA LEU A 117 17.35 -21.89 13.00
C LEU A 117 16.21 -20.98 12.53
N LEU A 118 16.30 -19.70 12.87
CA LEU A 118 15.37 -18.63 12.54
C LEU A 118 16.06 -17.53 11.75
N ASN A 119 15.26 -16.73 11.04
CA ASN A 119 15.73 -15.56 10.28
C ASN A 119 16.86 -15.87 9.31
N GLN A 120 16.74 -17.00 8.59
CA GLN A 120 17.77 -17.47 7.68
C GLN A 120 18.04 -16.43 6.58
N LEU A 121 19.30 -16.37 6.15
CA LEU A 121 19.70 -15.47 5.08
C LEU A 121 19.46 -16.10 3.72
N TYR A 122 18.97 -15.29 2.79
CA TYR A 122 19.12 -15.58 1.37
C TYR A 122 20.42 -15.00 0.85
N LEU A 123 21.34 -15.85 0.42
CA LEU A 123 22.57 -15.40 -0.24
C LEU A 123 22.28 -15.11 -1.72
N ARG A 124 22.38 -13.83 -2.10
CA ARG A 124 22.15 -13.36 -3.48
C ARG A 124 23.38 -13.54 -4.36
N ARG A 125 24.56 -13.21 -3.82
CA ARG A 125 25.88 -13.29 -4.49
C ARG A 125 26.97 -13.55 -3.45
N GLY A 126 28.11 -14.10 -3.89
CA GLY A 126 29.26 -14.40 -3.03
C GLY A 126 29.17 -15.79 -2.39
N HIS A 127 29.79 -15.95 -1.23
CA HIS A 127 29.77 -17.19 -0.45
C HIS A 127 29.33 -16.92 1.00
N LEU A 128 28.94 -17.98 1.72
CA LEU A 128 28.71 -17.90 3.17
C LEU A 128 30.02 -17.65 3.90
N LEU A 129 29.91 -17.12 5.12
CA LEU A 129 31.06 -16.87 6.00
C LEU A 129 31.82 -18.17 6.27
N GLU A 130 33.16 -18.12 6.18
CA GLU A 130 33.99 -19.22 6.64
C GLU A 130 34.04 -19.22 8.19
N PRO A 131 33.90 -20.40 8.84
CA PRO A 131 33.93 -20.47 10.29
C PRO A 131 35.24 -19.90 10.85
N ARG A 132 35.14 -19.14 11.96
CA ARG A 132 36.28 -18.55 12.68
C ARG A 132 37.07 -17.47 11.95
N ARG A 133 36.58 -17.00 10.80
CA ARG A 133 37.15 -15.81 10.17
C ARG A 133 36.54 -14.57 10.78
N ASP A 134 37.41 -13.69 11.23
CA ASP A 134 37.04 -12.47 11.93
C ASP A 134 37.14 -11.23 11.03
N ASP A 135 37.47 -11.41 9.75
CA ASP A 135 37.59 -10.38 8.72
C ASP A 135 36.44 -10.43 7.69
N GLU A 136 35.61 -11.48 7.68
CA GLU A 136 34.58 -11.66 6.65
C GLU A 136 33.20 -11.15 7.11
N VAL A 137 32.51 -10.44 6.21
CA VAL A 137 31.12 -10.03 6.41
C VAL A 137 30.27 -10.21 5.16
N LEU A 138 29.00 -10.57 5.38
CA LEU A 138 27.94 -10.40 4.40
C LEU A 138 27.30 -9.03 4.61
N ALA A 139 26.90 -8.35 3.54
CA ALA A 139 26.22 -7.05 3.64
C ALA A 139 24.88 -7.06 2.91
N SER A 140 24.00 -6.14 3.29
CA SER A 140 22.74 -5.93 2.58
C SER A 140 22.96 -5.35 1.18
N GLU A 141 22.13 -5.75 0.21
CA GLU A 141 22.23 -5.27 -1.18
C GLU A 141 22.03 -3.75 -1.24
N ALA A 142 21.05 -3.21 -0.49
CA ALA A 142 20.81 -1.77 -0.42
C ALA A 142 22.09 -0.97 -0.08
N PHE A 143 22.81 -1.39 0.96
CA PHE A 143 24.01 -0.71 1.43
C PHE A 143 25.15 -0.82 0.43
N MET A 144 25.33 -2.01 -0.17
CA MET A 144 26.35 -2.20 -1.18
C MET A 144 26.08 -1.40 -2.46
N GLU A 145 24.84 -1.41 -2.97
CA GLU A 145 24.48 -0.66 -4.18
C GLU A 145 24.57 0.85 -3.96
N ALA A 146 24.10 1.36 -2.82
CA ALA A 146 24.11 2.80 -2.52
C ALA A 146 25.52 3.38 -2.41
N ASN A 147 26.48 2.56 -1.98
CA ASN A 147 27.90 2.92 -1.83
C ASN A 147 28.79 2.42 -2.97
N GLY A 148 28.23 1.78 -4.01
CA GLY A 148 28.99 1.28 -5.15
C GLY A 148 29.98 0.15 -4.81
N LEU A 149 29.76 -0.55 -3.71
CA LEU A 149 30.60 -1.64 -3.22
C LEU A 149 30.30 -2.95 -3.95
N VAL A 150 31.32 -3.76 -4.18
CA VAL A 150 31.19 -5.11 -4.76
C VAL A 150 31.78 -6.18 -3.84
N VAL A 151 31.42 -7.44 -4.10
CA VAL A 151 31.99 -8.58 -3.36
C VAL A 151 33.50 -8.63 -3.63
N GLY A 152 34.28 -8.68 -2.56
CA GLY A 152 35.75 -8.58 -2.57
C GLY A 152 36.28 -7.27 -2.03
N ASP A 153 35.48 -6.20 -2.02
CA ASP A 153 35.89 -4.91 -1.46
C ASP A 153 36.02 -4.98 0.06
N THR A 154 36.77 -4.04 0.63
CA THR A 154 36.94 -3.88 2.07
C THR A 154 36.34 -2.57 2.55
N ILE A 155 35.77 -2.62 3.74
CA ILE A 155 35.30 -1.46 4.51
C ILE A 155 35.92 -1.52 5.89
N VAL A 156 35.94 -0.40 6.59
CA VAL A 156 36.48 -0.34 7.95
C VAL A 156 35.34 -0.20 8.93
N ALA A 157 35.32 -1.02 9.97
CA ALA A 157 34.38 -0.90 11.09
C ALA A 157 35.12 -0.55 12.37
N ILE A 158 34.52 0.30 13.19
CA ILE A 158 34.95 0.57 14.56
C ILE A 158 34.20 -0.39 15.47
N ILE A 159 34.84 -1.50 15.80
CA ILE A 159 34.27 -2.59 16.62
C ILE A 159 34.86 -2.48 18.01
N ASN A 160 34.03 -2.21 19.02
CA ASN A 160 34.45 -2.00 20.41
C ASN A 160 35.65 -1.02 20.55
N GLY A 161 35.55 0.12 19.87
CA GLY A 161 36.59 1.16 19.85
C GLY A 161 37.84 0.84 19.01
N ARG A 162 37.93 -0.34 18.41
CA ARG A 162 39.07 -0.76 17.58
C ARG A 162 38.74 -0.68 16.10
N ARG A 163 39.66 -0.12 15.32
CA ARG A 163 39.58 -0.08 13.86
C ARG A 163 39.84 -1.48 13.32
N LYS A 164 38.88 -2.06 12.60
CA LYS A 164 38.99 -3.38 11.96
C LYS A 164 38.62 -3.29 10.49
N GLU A 165 39.42 -3.91 9.63
CA GLU A 165 39.12 -4.04 8.21
C GLU A 165 38.24 -5.27 8.00
N LEU A 166 37.12 -5.09 7.29
CA LEU A 166 36.13 -6.10 6.99
C LEU A 166 36.05 -6.28 5.48
N ARG A 167 36.17 -7.52 5.02
CA ARG A 167 36.02 -7.92 3.63
C ARG A 167 34.59 -8.36 3.34
N LEU A 168 34.00 -7.76 2.31
CA LEU A 168 32.66 -8.08 1.84
C LEU A 168 32.69 -9.37 1.02
N VAL A 169 32.22 -10.48 1.59
CA VAL A 169 32.29 -11.80 0.93
C VAL A 169 30.98 -12.23 0.26
N GLY A 170 29.90 -11.49 0.50
CA GLY A 170 28.63 -11.77 -0.14
C GLY A 170 27.53 -10.73 0.15
N VAL A 171 26.48 -10.82 -0.65
CA VAL A 171 25.27 -10.01 -0.55
C VAL A 171 24.14 -10.90 -0.04
N ALA A 172 23.46 -10.47 1.03
CA ALA A 172 22.41 -11.25 1.65
C ALA A 172 21.13 -10.45 1.93
N PHE A 173 20.00 -11.15 1.96
CA PHE A 173 18.72 -10.64 2.45
C PHE A 173 18.29 -11.39 3.70
N SER A 174 17.68 -10.69 4.64
CA SER A 174 17.04 -11.26 5.83
C SER A 174 15.56 -10.89 5.88
N PRO A 175 14.67 -11.81 6.31
CA PRO A 175 13.26 -11.48 6.53
C PRO A 175 13.04 -10.40 7.60
N GLU A 176 14.02 -10.17 8.47
CA GLU A 176 13.96 -9.14 9.52
C GLU A 176 14.26 -7.72 9.02
N TYR A 177 14.95 -7.62 7.88
CA TYR A 177 15.49 -6.36 7.35
C TYR A 177 15.12 -6.19 5.88
N VAL A 178 13.85 -6.48 5.59
CA VAL A 178 13.23 -6.20 4.28
C VAL A 178 13.16 -4.69 4.06
N PHE A 179 12.87 -3.92 5.12
CA PHE A 179 12.89 -2.47 5.12
C PHE A 179 13.99 -2.01 6.09
N GLN A 180 15.02 -1.34 5.57
CA GLN A 180 16.22 -0.99 6.33
C GLN A 180 16.18 0.50 6.66
N ILE A 181 15.91 0.77 7.93
CA ILE A 181 15.85 2.12 8.46
C ILE A 181 16.60 2.16 9.79
N LYS A 182 17.42 3.19 9.98
CA LYS A 182 18.12 3.40 11.23
C LYS A 182 17.09 3.78 12.30
N PRO A 183 17.21 3.28 13.54
CA PRO A 183 16.33 3.71 14.63
C PRO A 183 16.35 5.24 14.78
N GLY A 184 15.17 5.87 14.74
CA GLY A 184 15.01 7.32 14.82
C GLY A 184 14.88 8.04 13.46
N ASP A 185 15.29 7.40 12.36
CA ASP A 185 15.13 7.96 11.03
C ASP A 185 13.69 7.73 10.51
N MET A 186 13.27 8.57 9.56
CA MET A 186 11.93 8.48 8.94
C MET A 186 11.94 7.78 7.58
N LEU A 187 13.07 7.85 6.88
CA LEU A 187 13.24 7.29 5.55
C LEU A 187 14.49 6.41 5.54
N PRO A 188 14.49 5.33 4.74
CA PRO A 188 15.69 4.56 4.49
C PRO A 188 16.82 5.43 3.93
N ASP A 189 17.98 5.38 4.57
CA ASP A 189 19.22 5.94 4.06
C ASP A 189 20.25 4.83 3.88
N PRO A 190 20.21 4.10 2.76
CA PRO A 190 21.12 2.98 2.53
C PRO A 190 22.57 3.41 2.32
N LYS A 191 22.86 4.72 2.14
CA LYS A 191 24.25 5.20 2.11
C LYS A 191 24.86 5.20 3.51
N HIS A 192 24.13 5.75 4.47
CA HIS A 192 24.61 5.94 5.83
C HIS A 192 24.12 4.87 6.82
N PHE A 193 23.32 3.89 6.39
CA PHE A 193 22.90 2.78 7.22
C PHE A 193 22.96 1.43 6.49
N GLY A 194 23.65 0.46 7.08
CA GLY A 194 23.82 -0.88 6.52
C GLY A 194 23.59 -1.99 7.53
N ILE A 195 23.07 -3.13 7.05
CA ILE A 195 22.99 -4.36 7.84
C ILE A 195 24.11 -5.30 7.39
N LEU A 196 24.90 -5.79 8.33
CA LEU A 196 26.02 -6.67 8.10
C LEU A 196 25.91 -7.92 8.97
N TRP A 197 26.31 -9.05 8.42
CA TRP A 197 26.36 -10.32 9.14
C TRP A 197 27.79 -10.83 9.23
N MET A 198 28.16 -11.27 10.42
CA MET A 198 29.52 -11.69 10.77
C MET A 198 29.47 -12.99 11.56
N ASP A 199 30.59 -13.73 11.61
CA ASP A 199 30.69 -14.96 12.38
C ASP A 199 30.48 -14.71 13.88
N HIS A 200 29.78 -15.63 14.56
CA HIS A 200 29.48 -15.51 15.98
C HIS A 200 30.71 -15.53 16.87
N GLU A 201 31.67 -16.44 16.66
CA GLU A 201 32.90 -16.47 17.46
C GLU A 201 33.67 -15.14 17.30
N ALA A 202 33.71 -14.58 16.09
CA ALA A 202 34.38 -13.30 15.82
C ALA A 202 33.75 -12.11 16.57
N LEU A 203 32.42 -11.97 16.55
CA LEU A 203 31.73 -10.90 17.30
C LEU A 203 31.78 -11.12 18.80
N SER A 204 31.67 -12.38 19.23
CA SER A 204 31.74 -12.78 20.63
C SER A 204 33.05 -12.35 21.28
N THR A 205 34.18 -12.66 20.67
CA THR A 205 35.49 -12.21 21.16
C THR A 205 35.67 -10.69 21.09
N ALA A 206 35.11 -10.02 20.07
CA ALA A 206 35.29 -8.57 19.92
C ALA A 206 34.55 -7.73 20.97
N TYR A 207 33.42 -8.22 21.48
CA TYR A 207 32.56 -7.54 22.46
C TYR A 207 32.58 -8.19 23.86
N ASP A 208 33.53 -9.10 24.12
CA ASP A 208 33.58 -9.88 25.38
C ASP A 208 32.27 -10.62 25.65
N MET A 209 31.63 -11.18 24.62
CA MET A 209 30.37 -11.93 24.71
C MET A 209 30.61 -13.45 24.65
N ASP A 210 31.79 -13.93 25.04
CA ASP A 210 32.09 -15.36 25.05
C ASP A 210 31.10 -16.10 25.98
N GLY A 211 30.40 -17.10 25.41
CA GLY A 211 29.37 -17.86 26.10
C GLY A 211 28.11 -17.06 26.44
N ALA A 212 27.86 -15.94 25.75
CA ALA A 212 26.74 -15.05 26.00
C ALA A 212 26.13 -14.45 24.72
N PHE A 213 24.92 -13.92 24.86
CA PHE A 213 24.17 -13.25 23.80
C PHE A 213 23.47 -11.98 24.32
N ASN A 214 23.05 -11.12 23.39
CA ASN A 214 22.32 -9.88 23.69
C ASN A 214 20.99 -9.76 22.91
N ASP A 215 20.71 -10.66 21.97
CA ASP A 215 19.47 -10.64 21.18
C ASP A 215 18.90 -12.05 21.02
N ILE A 216 17.57 -12.14 21.10
CA ILE A 216 16.80 -13.37 21.09
C ILE A 216 15.73 -13.27 20.00
N ALA A 217 15.64 -14.30 19.17
CA ALA A 217 14.56 -14.50 18.23
C ALA A 217 13.86 -15.82 18.53
N VAL A 218 12.52 -15.82 18.56
CA VAL A 218 11.70 -16.96 18.97
C VAL A 218 10.61 -17.23 17.94
N SER A 219 10.40 -18.49 17.60
CA SER A 219 9.20 -18.95 16.87
C SER A 219 8.26 -19.69 17.83
N LEU A 220 6.98 -19.61 17.55
CA LEU A 220 5.93 -20.14 18.40
C LEU A 220 5.40 -21.48 17.85
N SER A 221 4.99 -22.33 18.77
CA SER A 221 4.25 -23.55 18.47
C SER A 221 2.84 -23.20 18.02
N ARG A 222 2.24 -24.05 17.17
CA ARG A 222 0.90 -23.80 16.64
C ARG A 222 -0.13 -23.68 17.77
N GLY A 223 -0.82 -22.53 17.83
CA GLY A 223 -1.85 -22.25 18.84
C GLY A 223 -1.30 -21.78 20.19
N ALA A 224 0.00 -21.50 20.29
CA ALA A 224 0.58 -20.85 21.46
C ALA A 224 0.04 -19.42 21.63
N SER A 225 -0.02 -18.95 22.88
CA SER A 225 -0.34 -17.56 23.18
C SER A 225 0.94 -16.71 23.08
N GLU A 226 0.98 -15.80 22.10
CA GLU A 226 2.08 -14.84 21.90
C GLU A 226 2.35 -14.02 23.17
N GLU A 227 1.30 -13.51 23.82
CA GLU A 227 1.39 -12.68 25.03
C GLU A 227 1.95 -13.45 26.23
N GLU A 228 1.57 -14.72 26.40
CA GLU A 228 2.08 -15.56 27.51
C GLU A 228 3.57 -15.89 27.32
N VAL A 229 3.99 -16.15 26.08
CA VAL A 229 5.40 -16.40 25.77
C VAL A 229 6.23 -15.14 26.02
N ILE A 230 5.75 -13.96 25.58
CA ILE A 230 6.37 -12.66 25.85
C ILE A 230 6.54 -12.45 27.36
N HIS A 231 5.47 -12.61 28.14
CA HIS A 231 5.51 -12.41 29.59
C HIS A 231 6.52 -13.34 30.29
N ARG A 232 6.57 -14.62 29.90
CA ARG A 232 7.52 -15.60 30.46
C ARG A 232 8.95 -15.32 30.05
N LEU A 233 9.17 -14.92 28.79
CA LEU A 233 10.48 -14.55 28.29
C LEU A 233 11.00 -13.34 29.07
N ASP A 234 10.18 -12.30 29.23
CA ASP A 234 10.52 -11.11 30.00
C ASP A 234 10.86 -11.44 31.45
N THR A 235 10.03 -12.23 32.12
CA THR A 235 10.29 -12.66 33.51
C THR A 235 11.62 -13.41 33.64
N LEU A 236 11.94 -14.27 32.67
CA LEU A 236 13.20 -15.03 32.69
C LEU A 236 14.41 -14.16 32.38
N MET A 237 14.26 -13.17 31.51
CA MET A 237 15.35 -12.34 30.99
C MET A 237 15.53 -11.01 31.74
N GLU A 238 14.60 -10.64 32.63
CA GLU A 238 14.67 -9.45 33.49
C GLU A 238 16.02 -9.32 34.23
N PRO A 239 16.60 -10.39 34.84
CA PRO A 239 17.90 -10.29 35.52
C PRO A 239 19.07 -9.94 34.59
N TYR A 240 18.91 -10.14 33.27
CA TYR A 240 19.91 -9.88 32.25
C TYR A 240 19.69 -8.54 31.53
N GLY A 241 18.77 -7.71 32.03
CA GLY A 241 18.50 -6.38 31.51
C GLY A 241 17.59 -6.38 30.28
N CYS A 242 16.63 -7.30 30.20
CA CYS A 242 15.57 -7.24 29.19
C CYS A 242 14.76 -5.94 29.33
N LEU A 243 14.57 -5.21 28.23
CA LEU A 243 13.75 -3.99 28.20
C LEU A 243 12.28 -4.27 27.86
N GLY A 244 11.94 -5.52 27.54
CA GLY A 244 10.62 -5.96 27.12
C GLY A 244 10.67 -6.67 25.76
N ALA A 245 10.12 -7.87 25.71
CA ALA A 245 9.96 -8.64 24.50
C ALA A 245 8.77 -8.14 23.69
N PHE A 246 8.89 -8.21 22.37
CA PHE A 246 7.89 -7.69 21.46
C PHE A 246 7.60 -8.69 20.34
N ALA A 247 6.38 -8.62 19.83
CA ALA A 247 5.90 -9.48 18.77
C ALA A 247 6.41 -9.02 17.40
N ARG A 248 6.36 -9.91 16.41
CA ARG A 248 6.69 -9.59 15.01
C ARG A 248 5.90 -8.40 14.48
N LYS A 249 4.64 -8.23 14.90
CA LYS A 249 3.79 -7.09 14.51
C LYS A 249 4.41 -5.74 14.89
N ASP A 250 5.24 -5.72 15.93
CA ASP A 250 5.90 -4.54 16.49
C ASP A 250 7.39 -4.45 16.05
N GLN A 251 7.90 -5.47 15.34
CA GLN A 251 9.24 -5.42 14.75
C GLN A 251 9.26 -4.37 13.63
N LEU A 252 10.20 -3.43 13.69
CA LEU A 252 10.18 -2.19 12.89
C LEU A 252 10.02 -2.43 11.38
N SER A 253 10.80 -3.34 10.79
CA SER A 253 10.70 -3.63 9.36
C SER A 253 9.35 -4.24 8.98
N HIS A 254 8.78 -5.09 9.84
CA HIS A 254 7.48 -5.71 9.60
C HIS A 254 6.33 -4.73 9.79
N LEU A 255 6.37 -3.92 10.85
CA LEU A 255 5.37 -2.91 11.17
C LEU A 255 5.21 -1.90 10.03
N LEU A 256 6.33 -1.37 9.51
CA LEU A 256 6.32 -0.41 8.41
C LEU A 256 5.78 -1.06 7.13
N LEU A 257 6.25 -2.26 6.80
CA LEU A 257 5.76 -3.02 5.65
C LEU A 257 4.26 -3.32 5.73
N GLU A 258 3.74 -3.75 6.89
CA GLU A 258 2.32 -4.03 7.07
C GLU A 258 1.49 -2.74 6.96
N SER A 259 2.00 -1.63 7.50
CA SER A 259 1.37 -0.31 7.37
C SER A 259 1.26 0.12 5.90
N ASP A 260 2.31 -0.10 5.10
CA ASP A 260 2.30 0.20 3.67
C ASP A 260 1.33 -0.71 2.90
N ILE A 261 1.28 -2.01 3.23
CA ILE A 261 0.29 -2.96 2.66
C ILE A 261 -1.13 -2.53 3.01
N GLN A 262 -1.38 -2.08 4.26
CA GLN A 262 -2.68 -1.59 4.69
C GLN A 262 -3.07 -0.28 3.97
N GLY A 263 -2.11 0.62 3.75
CA GLY A 263 -2.29 1.83 2.94
C GLY A 263 -2.69 1.49 1.50
N LEU A 264 -1.96 0.57 0.86
CA LEU A 264 -2.28 0.07 -0.49
C LEU A 264 -3.67 -0.58 -0.56
N ARG A 265 -4.10 -1.30 0.49
CA ARG A 265 -5.43 -1.90 0.60
C ARG A 265 -6.52 -0.85 0.64
N THR A 266 -6.29 0.21 1.40
CA THR A 266 -7.21 1.34 1.56
C THR A 266 -7.37 2.10 0.24
N VAL A 267 -6.26 2.48 -0.40
CA VAL A 267 -6.25 3.15 -1.72
C VAL A 267 -6.92 2.28 -2.78
N GLY A 268 -6.63 0.97 -2.77
CA GLY A 268 -7.20 -0.01 -3.71
C GLY A 268 -8.71 -0.24 -3.57
N LEU A 269 -9.34 0.26 -2.51
CA LEU A 269 -10.80 0.23 -2.32
C LEU A 269 -11.44 1.59 -2.59
N ILE A 270 -10.89 2.67 -2.02
CA ILE A 270 -11.51 4.00 -2.04
C ILE A 270 -11.43 4.62 -3.44
N ALA A 271 -10.23 4.67 -4.04
CA ALA A 271 -10.04 5.39 -5.29
C ALA A 271 -10.85 4.79 -6.48
N PRO A 272 -10.85 3.46 -6.73
CA PRO A 272 -11.69 2.88 -7.76
C PRO A 272 -13.19 3.14 -7.54
N THR A 273 -13.64 3.09 -6.29
CA THR A 273 -15.05 3.36 -5.95
C THR A 273 -15.43 4.78 -6.35
N ILE A 274 -14.55 5.76 -6.10
CA ILE A 274 -14.79 7.15 -6.50
C ILE A 274 -14.94 7.26 -8.02
N PHE A 275 -13.98 6.75 -8.79
CA PHE A 275 -14.02 6.82 -10.25
C PHE A 275 -15.24 6.10 -10.84
N LEU A 276 -15.59 4.91 -10.32
CA LEU A 276 -16.72 4.14 -10.84
C LEU A 276 -18.08 4.78 -10.50
N CYS A 277 -18.21 5.40 -9.33
CA CYS A 277 -19.39 6.19 -8.99
C CYS A 277 -19.54 7.42 -9.91
N VAL A 278 -18.43 8.12 -10.19
CA VAL A 278 -18.44 9.25 -11.14
C VAL A 278 -18.80 8.76 -12.54
N ALA A 279 -18.23 7.63 -12.99
CA ALA A 279 -18.58 7.04 -14.29
C ALA A 279 -20.06 6.65 -14.37
N ALA A 280 -20.61 5.98 -13.35
CA ALA A 280 -22.01 5.62 -13.28
C ALA A 280 -22.93 6.85 -13.37
N PHE A 281 -22.57 7.93 -12.67
CA PHE A 281 -23.27 9.20 -12.75
C PHE A 281 -23.20 9.83 -14.16
N LEU A 282 -22.01 9.91 -14.76
CA LEU A 282 -21.85 10.48 -16.09
C LEU A 282 -22.65 9.68 -17.13
N LEU A 283 -22.63 8.35 -17.04
CA LEU A 283 -23.46 7.46 -17.85
C LEU A 283 -24.95 7.76 -17.67
N ASN A 284 -25.42 7.94 -16.43
CA ASN A 284 -26.80 8.30 -16.15
C ASN A 284 -27.20 9.62 -16.80
N VAL A 285 -26.38 10.66 -16.65
CA VAL A 285 -26.65 12.01 -17.21
C VAL A 285 -26.69 11.96 -18.74
N VAL A 286 -25.69 11.31 -19.34
CA VAL A 286 -25.58 11.19 -20.80
C VAL A 286 -26.74 10.39 -21.37
N LEU A 287 -27.08 9.24 -20.75
CA LEU A 287 -28.23 8.45 -21.19
C LEU A 287 -29.54 9.18 -21.01
N THR A 288 -29.78 9.83 -19.87
CA THR A 288 -31.03 10.58 -19.64
C THR A 288 -31.20 11.66 -20.70
N ARG A 289 -30.13 12.39 -21.02
CA ARG A 289 -30.12 13.39 -22.10
C ARG A 289 -30.37 12.74 -23.46
N LEU A 290 -29.67 11.66 -23.78
CA LEU A 290 -29.79 10.96 -25.06
C LEU A 290 -31.20 10.44 -25.28
N THR A 291 -31.79 9.79 -24.27
CA THR A 291 -33.15 9.25 -24.35
C THR A 291 -34.22 10.35 -24.40
N SER A 292 -33.96 11.50 -23.79
CA SER A 292 -34.84 12.68 -23.87
C SER A 292 -34.80 13.29 -25.28
N LEU A 293 -33.61 13.48 -25.85
CA LEU A 293 -33.44 13.98 -27.22
C LEU A 293 -33.99 13.01 -28.28
N GLN A 294 -33.93 11.71 -28.01
CA GLN A 294 -34.41 10.66 -28.92
C GLN A 294 -35.83 10.19 -28.57
N ARG A 295 -36.59 10.93 -27.75
CA ARG A 295 -37.92 10.52 -27.27
C ARG A 295 -38.90 10.21 -28.41
N GLU A 296 -38.93 11.05 -29.44
CA GLU A 296 -39.74 10.82 -30.65
C GLU A 296 -39.30 9.58 -31.43
N GLN A 297 -37.98 9.35 -31.52
CA GLN A 297 -37.42 8.17 -32.19
C GLN A 297 -37.79 6.88 -31.44
N ILE A 298 -37.73 6.90 -30.11
CA ILE A 298 -38.15 5.79 -29.24
C ILE A 298 -39.64 5.49 -29.45
N ALA A 299 -40.49 6.53 -29.53
CA ALA A 299 -41.92 6.37 -29.79
C ALA A 299 -42.19 5.76 -31.17
N ALA A 300 -41.48 6.21 -32.20
CA ALA A 300 -41.59 5.65 -33.55
C ALA A 300 -41.17 4.17 -33.57
N LEU A 301 -40.05 3.81 -32.93
CA LEU A 301 -39.61 2.40 -32.83
C LEU A 301 -40.68 1.52 -32.15
N LYS A 302 -41.31 1.98 -31.06
CA LYS A 302 -42.41 1.26 -30.44
C LYS A 302 -43.62 1.11 -31.35
N ALA A 303 -43.95 2.15 -32.14
CA ALA A 303 -45.04 2.10 -33.11
C ALA A 303 -44.77 1.10 -34.25
N PHE A 304 -43.51 0.91 -34.63
CA PHE A 304 -43.07 -0.13 -35.57
C PHE A 304 -42.98 -1.54 -34.95
N GLY A 305 -43.42 -1.74 -33.71
CA GLY A 305 -43.52 -3.06 -33.07
C GLY A 305 -42.29 -3.49 -32.27
N TYR A 306 -41.30 -2.62 -32.03
CA TYR A 306 -40.17 -2.95 -31.16
C TYR A 306 -40.60 -3.05 -29.70
N SER A 307 -40.15 -4.10 -29.00
CA SER A 307 -40.46 -4.29 -27.60
C SER A 307 -39.66 -3.35 -26.69
N ASN A 308 -40.20 -3.08 -25.51
CA ASN A 308 -39.52 -2.33 -24.45
C ASN A 308 -38.13 -2.91 -24.13
N PHE A 309 -38.00 -4.25 -24.12
CA PHE A 309 -36.71 -4.92 -23.90
C PHE A 309 -35.72 -4.68 -25.03
N GLN A 310 -36.14 -4.71 -26.29
CA GLN A 310 -35.25 -4.46 -27.44
C GLN A 310 -34.68 -3.03 -27.40
N ILE A 311 -35.51 -2.05 -27.04
CA ILE A 311 -35.07 -0.65 -26.88
C ILE A 311 -34.14 -0.51 -25.67
N ALA A 312 -34.49 -1.12 -24.53
CA ALA A 312 -33.63 -1.11 -23.34
C ALA A 312 -32.24 -1.71 -23.63
N TRP A 313 -32.21 -2.85 -24.33
CA TRP A 313 -30.99 -3.53 -24.73
C TRP A 313 -30.13 -2.70 -25.69
N HIS A 314 -30.76 -1.95 -26.61
CA HIS A 314 -30.02 -1.03 -27.50
C HIS A 314 -29.25 0.04 -26.73
N TYR A 315 -29.88 0.70 -25.74
CA TYR A 315 -29.18 1.68 -24.90
C TYR A 315 -28.21 1.02 -23.93
N MET A 316 -28.48 -0.20 -23.45
CA MET A 316 -27.54 -0.96 -22.63
C MET A 316 -26.27 -1.31 -23.41
N LYS A 317 -26.37 -1.71 -24.68
CA LYS A 317 -25.21 -1.95 -25.56
C LYS A 317 -24.30 -0.73 -25.67
N PHE A 318 -24.88 0.47 -25.74
CA PHE A 318 -24.12 1.71 -25.79
C PHE A 318 -23.23 1.86 -24.54
N VAL A 319 -23.79 1.63 -23.35
CA VAL A 319 -23.06 1.68 -22.09
C VAL A 319 -22.00 0.58 -22.00
N LEU A 320 -22.37 -0.65 -22.33
CA LEU A 320 -21.46 -1.79 -22.28
C LEU A 320 -20.24 -1.59 -23.19
N LEU A 321 -20.41 -0.99 -24.37
CA LEU A 321 -19.30 -0.72 -25.27
C LEU A 321 -18.32 0.33 -24.69
N ILE A 322 -18.84 1.39 -24.08
CA ILE A 322 -18.01 2.41 -23.41
C ILE A 322 -17.25 1.78 -22.24
N THR A 323 -17.94 0.99 -21.41
CA THR A 323 -17.33 0.29 -20.28
C THR A 323 -16.32 -0.76 -20.72
N MET A 324 -16.55 -1.44 -21.85
CA MET A 324 -15.61 -2.39 -22.42
C MET A 324 -14.33 -1.68 -22.88
N VAL A 325 -14.44 -0.58 -23.62
CA VAL A 325 -13.28 0.20 -24.07
C VAL A 325 -12.52 0.77 -22.86
N GLY A 326 -13.22 1.41 -21.93
CA GLY A 326 -12.60 1.93 -20.70
C GLY A 326 -11.97 0.83 -19.85
N GLY A 327 -12.62 -0.34 -19.74
CA GLY A 327 -12.12 -1.50 -19.00
C GLY A 327 -10.87 -2.13 -19.63
N VAL A 328 -10.80 -2.22 -20.96
CA VAL A 328 -9.61 -2.70 -21.68
C VAL A 328 -8.45 -1.74 -21.47
N ILE A 329 -8.65 -0.44 -21.73
CA ILE A 329 -7.61 0.58 -21.55
C ILE A 329 -7.16 0.62 -20.08
N GLY A 330 -8.11 0.59 -19.15
CA GLY A 330 -7.83 0.59 -17.71
C GLY A 330 -7.07 -0.64 -17.27
N THR A 331 -7.41 -1.83 -17.78
CA THR A 331 -6.70 -3.06 -17.42
C THR A 331 -5.26 -3.04 -17.93
N ILE A 332 -5.05 -2.63 -19.18
CA ILE A 332 -3.70 -2.52 -19.76
C ILE A 332 -2.88 -1.47 -19.01
N GLY A 333 -3.45 -0.28 -18.78
CA GLY A 333 -2.80 0.79 -18.04
C GLY A 333 -2.51 0.41 -16.59
N GLY A 334 -3.46 -0.24 -15.91
CA GLY A 334 -3.30 -0.70 -14.54
C GLY A 334 -2.24 -1.80 -14.40
N ALA A 335 -2.17 -2.73 -15.34
CA ALA A 335 -1.11 -3.75 -15.36
C ALA A 335 0.27 -3.15 -15.62
N TRP A 336 0.35 -2.16 -16.52
CA TRP A 336 1.58 -1.43 -16.80
C TRP A 336 2.06 -0.63 -15.56
N LEU A 337 1.16 0.13 -14.93
CA LEU A 337 1.43 0.84 -13.68
C LEU A 337 1.85 -0.12 -12.56
N ALA A 338 1.20 -1.27 -12.44
CA ALA A 338 1.54 -2.27 -11.42
C ALA A 338 2.96 -2.77 -11.58
N ASN A 339 3.37 -3.07 -12.81
CA ASN A 339 4.72 -3.53 -13.11
C ASN A 339 5.76 -2.46 -12.79
N ASP A 340 5.50 -1.20 -13.13
CA ASP A 340 6.44 -0.10 -12.85
C ASP A 340 6.56 0.19 -11.34
N PHE A 341 5.42 0.27 -10.65
CA PHE A 341 5.37 0.45 -9.20
C PHE A 341 6.08 -0.70 -8.47
N THR A 342 5.93 -1.92 -8.96
CA THR A 342 6.61 -3.09 -8.43
C THR A 342 8.13 -2.99 -8.55
N LYS A 343 8.66 -2.45 -9.66
CA LYS A 343 10.10 -2.23 -9.82
C LYS A 343 10.62 -1.15 -8.88
N MET A 344 9.84 -0.09 -8.67
CA MET A 344 10.17 0.94 -7.68
C MET A 344 10.19 0.35 -6.27
N PHE A 345 9.25 -0.52 -5.95
CA PHE A 345 9.19 -1.22 -4.66
C PHE A 345 10.45 -2.06 -4.41
N LEU A 346 10.96 -2.79 -5.40
CA LEU A 346 12.21 -3.56 -5.27
C LEU A 346 13.46 -2.73 -4.96
N ARG A 347 13.43 -1.41 -5.20
CA ARG A 347 14.55 -0.54 -4.82
C ARG A 347 14.55 -0.19 -3.33
N VAL A 348 13.37 -0.20 -2.71
CA VAL A 348 13.17 0.19 -1.32
C VAL A 348 13.15 -1.04 -0.41
N TYR A 349 12.53 -2.13 -0.86
CA TYR A 349 12.36 -3.36 -0.08
C TYR A 349 13.26 -4.47 -0.60
N GLN A 350 13.97 -5.09 0.31
CA GLN A 350 15.02 -6.07 0.06
C GLN A 350 14.44 -7.49 0.01
N TYR A 351 13.95 -7.89 -1.16
CA TYR A 351 13.38 -9.22 -1.41
C TYR A 351 14.23 -10.04 -2.41
N PRO A 352 14.43 -11.36 -2.19
CA PRO A 352 15.17 -12.23 -3.12
C PRO A 352 14.59 -12.29 -4.53
N GLU A 353 13.28 -12.47 -4.60
CA GLU A 353 12.50 -12.59 -5.83
C GLU A 353 11.13 -12.00 -5.56
N LEU A 354 10.61 -11.22 -6.50
CA LEU A 354 9.26 -10.72 -6.41
C LEU A 354 8.35 -11.46 -7.40
N ILE A 355 7.26 -11.99 -6.85
CA ILE A 355 6.31 -12.79 -7.61
C ILE A 355 5.26 -11.84 -8.22
N PHE A 356 5.61 -11.25 -9.36
CA PHE A 356 4.67 -10.40 -10.11
C PHE A 356 3.80 -11.25 -11.03
N ARG A 357 2.48 -11.24 -10.78
CA ARG A 357 1.52 -11.90 -11.68
C ARG A 357 0.20 -11.16 -11.71
N VAL A 358 -0.17 -10.63 -12.88
CA VAL A 358 -1.52 -10.14 -13.15
C VAL A 358 -2.45 -11.35 -13.25
N ARG A 359 -3.22 -11.61 -12.20
CA ARG A 359 -4.12 -12.77 -12.17
C ARG A 359 -5.39 -12.50 -12.99
N PRO A 360 -5.86 -13.45 -13.81
CA PRO A 360 -7.13 -13.33 -14.52
C PRO A 360 -8.32 -13.01 -13.59
N ASN A 361 -8.29 -13.51 -12.35
CA ASN A 361 -9.31 -13.23 -11.35
C ASN A 361 -9.40 -11.75 -10.96
N VAL A 362 -8.28 -11.01 -10.97
CA VAL A 362 -8.26 -9.56 -10.69
C VAL A 362 -8.91 -8.82 -11.84
N VAL A 363 -8.55 -9.16 -13.08
CA VAL A 363 -9.15 -8.58 -14.29
C VAL A 363 -10.65 -8.87 -14.35
N ALA A 364 -11.07 -10.11 -14.08
CA ALA A 364 -12.48 -10.50 -14.05
C ALA A 364 -13.27 -9.70 -13.00
N LYS A 365 -12.72 -9.53 -11.79
CA LYS A 365 -13.33 -8.68 -10.75
C LYS A 365 -13.41 -7.22 -11.18
N ALA A 366 -12.35 -6.68 -11.80
CA ALA A 366 -12.33 -5.30 -12.27
C ALA A 366 -13.42 -5.03 -13.33
N VAL A 367 -13.54 -5.93 -14.32
CA VAL A 367 -14.58 -5.87 -15.36
C VAL A 367 -15.97 -6.03 -14.76
N LEU A 368 -16.16 -6.94 -13.80
CA LEU A 368 -17.45 -7.16 -13.15
C LEU A 368 -17.89 -5.93 -12.34
N VAL A 369 -17.00 -5.34 -11.54
CA VAL A 369 -17.31 -4.16 -10.73
C VAL A 369 -17.56 -2.93 -11.62
N ALA A 370 -16.74 -2.71 -12.65
CA ALA A 370 -16.96 -1.61 -13.60
C ALA A 370 -18.24 -1.79 -14.42
N GLY A 371 -18.50 -3.02 -14.89
CA GLY A 371 -19.74 -3.38 -15.58
C GLY A 371 -20.97 -3.19 -14.70
N GLY A 372 -20.90 -3.65 -13.45
CA GLY A 372 -21.96 -3.47 -12.45
C GLY A 372 -22.25 -1.99 -12.18
N ALA A 373 -21.22 -1.18 -11.94
CA ALA A 373 -21.37 0.26 -11.76
C ALA A 373 -22.01 0.93 -12.99
N ALA A 374 -21.57 0.56 -14.19
CA ALA A 374 -22.11 1.10 -15.44
C ALA A 374 -23.58 0.73 -15.64
N VAL A 375 -23.96 -0.53 -15.36
CA VAL A 375 -25.35 -1.00 -15.41
C VAL A 375 -26.20 -0.23 -14.40
N VAL A 376 -25.76 -0.12 -13.14
CA VAL A 376 -26.46 0.65 -12.10
C VAL A 376 -26.67 2.10 -12.53
N GLY A 377 -25.64 2.76 -13.07
CA GLY A 377 -25.74 4.12 -13.60
C GLY A 377 -26.73 4.25 -14.76
N ALA A 378 -26.80 3.25 -15.63
CA ALA A 378 -27.64 3.26 -16.82
C ALA A 378 -29.12 2.92 -16.55
N LEU A 379 -29.38 2.02 -15.61
CA LEU A 379 -30.70 1.42 -15.38
C LEU A 379 -31.80 2.46 -15.16
N GLY A 380 -31.55 3.48 -14.34
CA GLY A 380 -32.54 4.52 -14.05
C GLY A 380 -32.98 5.28 -15.31
N ALA A 381 -32.03 5.68 -16.15
CA ALA A 381 -32.31 6.40 -17.39
C ALA A 381 -33.06 5.52 -18.41
N ILE A 382 -32.62 4.27 -18.57
CA ILE A 382 -33.21 3.32 -19.51
C ILE A 382 -34.65 2.97 -19.10
N VAL A 383 -34.90 2.68 -17.82
CA VAL A 383 -36.25 2.36 -17.32
C VAL A 383 -37.20 3.53 -17.52
N LEU A 384 -36.76 4.76 -17.25
CA LEU A 384 -37.58 5.96 -17.45
C LEU A 384 -37.94 6.17 -18.93
N ALA A 385 -36.96 5.99 -19.83
CA ALA A 385 -37.16 6.13 -21.27
C ALA A 385 -38.12 5.07 -21.84
N VAL A 386 -38.00 3.84 -21.37
CA VAL A 386 -38.77 2.70 -21.89
C VAL A 386 -40.18 2.64 -21.31
N ARG A 387 -40.45 3.20 -20.13
CA ARG A 387 -41.81 3.23 -19.55
C ARG A 387 -42.75 4.28 -20.16
N LEU A 388 -42.23 5.24 -20.93
CA LEU A 388 -43.04 6.29 -21.57
C LEU A 388 -43.96 5.71 -22.67
N PRO A 389 -45.29 5.91 -22.59
CA PRO A 389 -46.23 5.56 -23.66
C PRO A 389 -45.93 6.35 -24.95
N PRO A 390 -46.05 5.74 -26.15
CA PRO A 390 -45.74 6.40 -27.42
C PRO A 390 -46.52 7.70 -27.66
N ALA A 391 -47.80 7.72 -27.27
CA ALA A 391 -48.68 8.88 -27.43
C ALA A 391 -48.29 10.07 -26.53
N GLU A 392 -47.75 9.81 -25.34
CA GLU A 392 -47.24 10.85 -24.44
C GLU A 392 -45.86 11.34 -24.87
N ALA A 393 -45.06 10.45 -25.47
CA ALA A 393 -43.73 10.75 -25.98
C ALA A 393 -43.73 11.72 -27.19
N MET A 394 -44.84 11.79 -27.92
CA MET A 394 -45.04 12.72 -29.04
C MET A 394 -45.69 14.06 -28.66
N ARG A 395 -46.08 14.24 -27.39
CA ARG A 395 -46.62 15.52 -26.90
C ARG A 395 -45.50 16.40 -26.32
N PRO A 396 -45.52 17.72 -26.57
CA PRO A 396 -44.59 18.66 -25.94
C PRO A 396 -44.70 18.56 -24.41
N GLU A 397 -43.58 18.73 -23.71
CA GLU A 397 -43.53 18.57 -22.26
C GLU A 397 -44.55 19.49 -21.57
N PRO A 398 -45.44 18.97 -20.71
CA PRO A 398 -46.44 19.79 -20.05
C PRO A 398 -45.78 20.85 -19.15
N PRO A 399 -46.33 22.09 -19.08
CA PRO A 399 -45.75 23.17 -18.28
C PRO A 399 -45.64 22.78 -16.80
N ALA A 400 -44.56 23.21 -16.16
CA ALA A 400 -44.24 22.84 -14.79
C ALA A 400 -45.34 23.31 -13.81
N ARG A 401 -45.92 22.38 -13.03
CA ARG A 401 -46.80 22.73 -11.90
C ARG A 401 -45.95 23.22 -10.72
N TYR A 402 -46.14 24.47 -10.32
CA TYR A 402 -45.42 25.07 -9.19
C TYR A 402 -46.15 24.79 -7.86
N ARG A 403 -45.41 24.28 -6.87
CA ARG A 403 -45.85 24.12 -5.47
C ARG A 403 -45.00 25.01 -4.55
N PRO A 404 -45.53 25.48 -3.40
CA PRO A 404 -44.74 26.23 -2.43
C PRO A 404 -43.59 25.38 -1.87
N THR A 405 -42.44 26.01 -1.76
CA THR A 405 -41.13 25.47 -1.36
C THR A 405 -41.11 25.24 0.16
N ILE A 406 -40.31 24.30 0.70
CA ILE A 406 -40.22 24.07 2.17
C ILE A 406 -39.78 25.35 2.88
N LEU A 407 -38.84 26.10 2.27
CA LEU A 407 -38.40 27.40 2.77
C LEU A 407 -39.50 28.49 2.77
N GLU A 408 -40.44 28.41 1.84
CA GLU A 408 -41.62 29.29 1.81
C GLU A 408 -42.64 28.87 2.88
N ARG A 409 -42.71 27.57 3.19
CA ARG A 409 -43.58 27.00 4.23
C ARG A 409 -43.12 27.35 5.66
N ILE A 410 -41.81 27.56 5.86
CA ILE A 410 -41.19 27.95 7.13
C ILE A 410 -41.11 29.49 7.28
N GLY A 411 -41.55 30.27 6.29
CA GLY A 411 -41.62 31.74 6.35
C GLY A 411 -40.30 32.48 6.10
N LEU A 412 -39.18 31.75 6.02
CA LEU A 412 -37.84 32.28 5.71
C LEU A 412 -37.68 32.74 4.25
N GLY A 413 -38.63 32.39 3.37
CA GLY A 413 -38.63 32.81 1.97
C GLY A 413 -38.53 34.32 1.74
N ARG A 414 -38.96 35.15 2.71
CA ARG A 414 -38.92 36.63 2.64
C ARG A 414 -37.50 37.22 2.72
N LEU A 415 -36.56 36.50 3.32
CA LEU A 415 -35.15 36.94 3.47
C LEU A 415 -34.29 36.58 2.25
N VAL A 416 -34.80 35.75 1.34
CA VAL A 416 -34.07 35.27 0.17
C VAL A 416 -34.43 36.08 -1.08
N PRO A 417 -33.44 36.63 -1.82
CA PRO A 417 -33.66 37.32 -3.08
C PRO A 417 -34.46 36.47 -4.10
N ASN A 418 -35.25 37.11 -4.96
CA ASN A 418 -36.15 36.43 -5.89
C ASN A 418 -35.44 35.41 -6.80
N VAL A 419 -34.21 35.70 -7.23
CA VAL A 419 -33.39 34.77 -8.05
C VAL A 419 -32.97 33.53 -7.26
N ALA A 420 -32.48 33.71 -6.02
CA ALA A 420 -32.10 32.59 -5.15
C ALA A 420 -33.32 31.73 -4.77
N ARG A 421 -34.50 32.35 -4.64
CA ARG A 421 -35.76 31.63 -4.41
C ARG A 421 -36.13 30.73 -5.60
N MET A 422 -35.91 31.20 -6.83
CA MET A 422 -36.11 30.37 -8.03
C MET A 422 -35.14 29.17 -8.07
N VAL A 423 -33.87 29.37 -7.70
CA VAL A 423 -32.87 28.29 -7.66
C VAL A 423 -33.21 27.25 -6.59
N LEU A 424 -33.50 27.66 -5.36
CA LEU A 424 -33.88 26.74 -4.27
C LEU A 424 -35.13 25.92 -4.61
N ARG A 425 -36.13 26.56 -5.22
CA ARG A 425 -37.35 25.88 -5.67
C ARG A 425 -37.07 24.84 -6.76
N GLN A 426 -36.13 25.11 -7.65
CA GLN A 426 -35.72 24.16 -8.68
C GLN A 426 -34.97 22.95 -8.07
N LEU A 427 -34.14 23.20 -7.04
CA LEU A 427 -33.40 22.15 -6.33
C LEU A 427 -34.34 21.21 -5.57
N GLU A 428 -35.32 21.75 -4.84
CA GLU A 428 -36.33 20.97 -4.09
C GLU A 428 -37.29 20.19 -5.01
N ARG A 429 -37.56 20.69 -6.22
CA ARG A 429 -38.47 20.03 -7.18
C ARG A 429 -37.85 18.79 -7.82
N HIS A 430 -36.53 18.78 -8.00
CA HIS A 430 -35.79 17.68 -8.63
C HIS A 430 -34.80 17.05 -7.66
N PRO A 431 -35.25 16.52 -6.49
CA PRO A 431 -34.36 16.12 -5.41
C PRO A 431 -33.37 15.04 -5.85
N VAL A 432 -33.79 14.13 -6.74
CA VAL A 432 -32.92 13.10 -7.32
C VAL A 432 -31.81 13.73 -8.18
N LYS A 433 -32.16 14.61 -9.11
CA LYS A 433 -31.19 15.29 -10.00
C LYS A 433 -30.24 16.19 -9.20
N THR A 434 -30.76 16.91 -8.21
CA THR A 434 -29.99 17.75 -7.30
C THR A 434 -29.00 16.92 -6.49
N SER A 435 -29.46 15.83 -5.87
CA SER A 435 -28.61 14.96 -5.06
C SER A 435 -27.48 14.35 -5.90
N PHE A 436 -27.79 13.89 -7.11
CA PHE A 436 -26.76 13.38 -8.03
C PHE A 436 -25.77 14.46 -8.48
N SER A 437 -26.22 15.70 -8.70
CA SER A 437 -25.34 16.81 -9.05
C SER A 437 -24.41 17.20 -7.89
N VAL A 438 -24.93 17.25 -6.66
CA VAL A 438 -24.15 17.48 -5.44
C VAL A 438 -23.12 16.38 -5.25
N LEU A 439 -23.54 15.11 -5.39
CA LEU A 439 -22.64 13.96 -5.31
C LEU A 439 -21.54 14.04 -6.36
N ALA A 440 -21.86 14.40 -7.60
CA ALA A 440 -20.88 14.51 -8.67
C ALA A 440 -19.83 15.61 -8.40
N ILE A 441 -20.27 16.77 -7.90
CA ILE A 441 -19.37 17.86 -7.50
C ILE A 441 -18.49 17.39 -6.34
N ALA A 442 -19.08 16.77 -5.31
CA ALA A 442 -18.35 16.24 -4.17
C ALA A 442 -17.30 15.20 -4.60
N MET A 443 -17.65 14.30 -5.52
CA MET A 443 -16.71 13.28 -6.03
C MET A 443 -15.63 13.88 -6.92
N SER A 444 -15.92 14.96 -7.66
CA SER A 444 -14.92 15.70 -8.43
C SER A 444 -13.90 16.36 -7.50
N VAL A 445 -14.36 16.97 -6.40
CA VAL A 445 -13.50 17.51 -5.35
C VAL A 445 -12.73 16.38 -4.67
N ALA A 446 -13.36 15.24 -4.39
CA ALA A 446 -12.71 14.07 -3.79
C ALA A 446 -11.56 13.54 -4.66
N ILE A 447 -11.69 13.52 -5.99
CA ILE A 447 -10.60 13.13 -6.89
C ILE A 447 -9.38 14.07 -6.72
N VAL A 448 -9.62 15.38 -6.64
CA VAL A 448 -8.55 16.37 -6.42
C VAL A 448 -7.91 16.17 -5.05
N VAL A 449 -8.71 15.90 -4.01
CA VAL A 449 -8.22 15.60 -2.65
C VAL A 449 -7.35 14.35 -2.65
N VAL A 450 -7.78 13.26 -3.30
CA VAL A 450 -7.00 12.02 -3.42
C VAL A 450 -5.66 12.27 -4.11
N GLY A 451 -5.62 13.08 -5.16
CA GLY A 451 -4.38 13.43 -5.86
C GLY A 451 -3.40 14.27 -5.01
N ASN A 452 -3.91 15.12 -4.11
CA ASN A 452 -3.09 15.96 -3.23
C ASN A 452 -2.81 15.31 -1.86
N PHE A 453 -3.47 14.19 -1.55
CA PHE A 453 -3.39 13.55 -0.24
C PHE A 453 -1.95 13.21 0.15
N ILE A 454 -1.18 12.60 -0.76
CA ILE A 454 0.22 12.21 -0.49
C ILE A 454 1.06 13.43 -0.10
N ARG A 455 0.91 14.56 -0.82
CA ARG A 455 1.64 15.80 -0.51
C ARG A 455 1.27 16.31 0.88
N ASN A 456 -0.02 16.41 1.18
CA ASN A 456 -0.48 16.87 2.49
C ASN A 456 -0.02 15.94 3.62
N SER A 457 0.01 14.62 3.39
CA SER A 457 0.52 13.65 4.37
C SER A 457 2.01 13.82 4.63
N VAL A 458 2.82 14.05 3.59
CA VAL A 458 4.25 14.34 3.76
C VAL A 458 4.46 15.64 4.53
N ASP A 459 3.74 16.70 4.18
CA ASP A 459 3.82 17.99 4.90
C ASP A 459 3.46 17.82 6.39
N GLN A 460 2.42 17.02 6.68
CA GLN A 460 2.01 16.72 8.05
C GLN A 460 3.06 15.90 8.82
N VAL A 461 3.66 14.89 8.19
CA VAL A 461 4.71 14.06 8.80
C VAL A 461 5.94 14.91 9.11
N ILE A 462 6.36 15.77 8.18
CA ILE A 462 7.47 16.72 8.39
C ILE A 462 7.13 17.65 9.56
N GLN A 463 5.92 18.22 9.57
CA GLN A 463 5.51 19.14 10.63
C GLN A 463 5.52 18.46 12.00
N THR A 464 4.91 17.31 12.12
CA THR A 464 4.84 16.58 13.39
C THR A 464 6.22 16.10 13.84
N GLN A 465 7.05 15.57 12.95
CA GLN A 465 8.37 15.11 13.36
C GLN A 465 9.30 16.25 13.75
N PHE A 466 9.51 17.21 12.85
CA PHE A 466 10.57 18.19 13.01
C PHE A 466 10.16 19.39 13.87
N TYR A 467 8.87 19.66 14.03
CA TYR A 467 8.41 20.79 14.85
C TYR A 467 7.75 20.35 16.16
N ASP A 468 7.02 19.23 16.17
CA ASP A 468 6.31 18.80 17.39
C ASP A 468 7.12 17.80 18.23
N VAL A 469 7.78 16.81 17.61
CA VAL A 469 8.51 15.73 18.30
C VAL A 469 9.98 16.08 18.53
N GLN A 470 10.73 16.40 17.48
CA GLN A 470 12.16 16.73 17.54
C GLN A 470 12.38 18.21 17.87
N ARG A 471 12.02 18.60 19.09
CA ARG A 471 12.19 19.99 19.58
C ARG A 471 13.64 20.34 19.97
N PHE A 472 14.59 19.48 19.67
CA PHE A 472 16.00 19.63 20.02
C PHE A 472 16.81 20.06 18.80
N ASP A 473 17.77 20.95 18.97
CA ASP A 473 18.72 21.35 17.92
C ASP A 473 19.87 20.33 17.76
N LEU A 474 20.20 19.61 18.84
CA LEU A 474 21.24 18.58 18.87
C LEU A 474 20.77 17.39 19.72
N SER A 475 20.97 16.17 19.23
CA SER A 475 20.78 14.93 19.99
C SER A 475 22.12 14.19 20.08
N LEU A 476 22.51 13.84 21.30
CA LEU A 476 23.67 13.00 21.59
C LEU A 476 23.16 11.62 22.02
N ALA A 477 23.47 10.61 21.23
CA ALA A 477 23.23 9.21 21.56
C ALA A 477 24.57 8.56 21.91
N THR A 478 24.65 7.92 23.07
CA THR A 478 25.86 7.24 23.53
C THR A 478 25.71 5.73 23.39
N VAL A 479 26.83 5.09 23.07
CA VAL A 479 26.87 3.63 22.86
C VAL A 479 26.61 2.89 24.18
N GLU A 480 27.09 3.45 25.29
CA GLU A 480 26.85 2.94 26.63
C GLU A 480 26.06 3.95 27.48
N PRO A 481 25.33 3.47 28.50
CA PRO A 481 24.72 4.35 29.48
C PRO A 481 25.81 5.11 30.24
N ILE A 482 25.96 6.39 29.94
CA ILE A 482 26.82 7.31 30.70
C ILE A 482 26.04 7.93 31.86
N SER A 483 26.75 8.28 32.93
CA SER A 483 26.12 8.98 34.05
C SER A 483 25.56 10.33 33.60
N THR A 484 24.56 10.83 34.33
CA THR A 484 23.98 12.15 34.07
C THR A 484 25.00 13.29 34.23
N ASP A 485 26.16 13.06 34.84
CA ASP A 485 27.21 14.06 35.01
C ASP A 485 27.84 14.46 33.66
N ALA A 486 27.82 13.57 32.68
CA ALA A 486 28.31 13.84 31.33
C ALA A 486 27.46 14.85 30.53
N LEU A 487 26.29 15.28 31.06
CA LEU A 487 25.53 16.41 30.51
C LEU A 487 26.12 17.77 30.90
N HIS A 488 27.03 17.80 31.88
CA HIS A 488 27.62 19.02 32.44
C HIS A 488 29.10 19.21 32.09
N GLU A 489 29.71 18.24 31.41
CA GLU A 489 31.03 18.36 30.75
C GLU A 489 30.85 18.78 29.28
#